data_AF-A0A7K0FES3-F1
#
_entry.id   AF-A0A7K0FES3-F1
#
_cell.length_a   1.000
_cell.length_b   1.000
_cell.length_c   1.000
_cell.angle_alpha   90.00
_cell.angle_beta   90.00
_cell.angle_gamma   90.00
#
_symmetry.space_group_name_H-M   'P 1'
#
loop_
_entity.id
_entity.type
_entity.pdbx_description
1 polymer ?
#
loop_
_entity_poly.entity_id
_entity_poly.type
_entity_poly.pdbx_seq_one_letter_code
_entity_poly.pdbx_strand_id
1 'polypeptide(L)'
;MDLVKEYNEKSHFKSANDIFEVLAEVLMSGTIRSEYKNPHTIENKEEFNSLMIKFLEDILSNDLANTKKRKLSVINLLDEFNYRNEILHLMAVKNTSKVNELEKTSERMGRKFMSSVKE
;
A
#
# COMPACT_ATOMS: atom_id res chain seq x y z
N MET A 1 16.36 37.82 -7.36
CA MET A 1 16.02 36.59 -8.09
C MET A 1 14.80 35.99 -7.41
N ASP A 2 13.73 35.73 -8.15
CA ASP A 2 12.51 35.16 -7.57
C ASP A 2 12.63 33.64 -7.54
N LEU A 3 12.90 33.10 -6.36
CA LEU A 3 13.13 31.66 -6.14
C LEU A 3 11.89 30.82 -6.46
N VAL A 4 10.69 31.38 -6.29
CA VAL A 4 9.43 30.70 -6.62
C VAL A 4 9.28 30.60 -8.12
N LYS A 5 9.64 31.66 -8.85
CA LYS A 5 9.62 31.69 -10.30
C LYS A 5 10.60 30.69 -10.90
N GLU A 6 11.82 30.62 -10.36
CA GLU A 6 12.82 29.63 -10.79
C GLU A 6 12.39 28.19 -10.51
N TYR A 7 11.79 27.92 -9.34
CA TYR A 7 11.22 26.60 -9.01
C TYR A 7 10.12 26.21 -10.00
N ASN A 8 9.18 27.09 -10.31
CA ASN A 8 8.09 26.83 -11.25
C ASN A 8 8.60 26.60 -12.68
N GLU A 9 9.63 27.34 -13.10
CA GLU A 9 10.25 27.18 -14.42
C GLU A 9 10.98 25.83 -14.53
N LYS A 10 11.75 25.45 -13.51
CA LYS A 10 12.59 24.24 -13.52
C LYS A 10 11.87 22.95 -13.09
N SER A 11 10.73 23.03 -12.41
CA SER A 11 9.97 21.84 -12.01
C SER A 11 9.46 21.06 -13.22
N HIS A 12 9.60 19.73 -13.19
CA HIS A 12 9.01 18.83 -14.19
C HIS A 12 7.51 18.62 -14.00
N PHE A 13 7.00 18.83 -12.78
CA PHE A 13 5.58 18.74 -12.48
C PHE A 13 4.98 20.13 -12.57
N LYS A 14 4.14 20.36 -13.58
CA LYS A 14 3.52 21.66 -13.85
C LYS A 14 2.14 21.77 -13.22
N SER A 15 1.53 20.63 -12.88
CA SER A 15 0.26 20.58 -12.15
C SER A 15 0.29 19.54 -11.02
N ALA A 16 -0.61 19.70 -10.05
CA ALA A 16 -0.81 18.67 -9.02
C ALA A 16 -1.32 17.36 -9.61
N ASN A 17 -2.06 17.40 -10.73
CA ASN A 17 -2.56 16.20 -11.39
C ASN A 17 -1.42 15.34 -11.94
N ASP A 18 -0.37 15.96 -12.48
CA ASP A 18 0.81 15.24 -13.00
C ASP A 18 1.46 14.40 -11.87
N ILE A 19 1.50 14.96 -10.66
CA ILE A 19 2.02 14.27 -9.47
C ILE A 19 1.09 13.13 -9.07
N PHE A 20 -0.22 13.37 -9.07
CA PHE A 20 -1.20 12.35 -8.70
C PHE A 20 -1.23 11.18 -9.68
N GLU A 21 -1.09 11.41 -10.99
CA GLU A 21 -1.06 10.35 -12.00
C GLU A 21 0.16 9.44 -11.81
N VAL A 22 1.35 10.02 -11.66
CA VAL A 22 2.57 9.26 -11.42
C VAL A 22 2.49 8.48 -10.10
N LEU A 23 1.97 9.10 -9.04
CA LEU A 23 1.76 8.41 -7.77
C LEU A 23 0.73 7.28 -7.90
N ALA A 24 -0.36 7.48 -8.64
CA ALA A 24 -1.37 6.47 -8.88
C ALA A 24 -0.78 5.27 -9.64
N GLU A 25 0.04 5.49 -10.66
CA GLU A 25 0.73 4.41 -11.37
C GLU A 25 1.68 3.63 -10.47
N VAL A 26 2.46 4.33 -9.64
CA VAL A 26 3.36 3.70 -8.66
C VAL A 26 2.56 2.88 -7.65
N LEU A 27 1.47 3.44 -7.10
CA LEU A 27 0.58 2.74 -6.15
C LEU A 27 -0.10 1.51 -6.79
N MET A 28 -0.51 1.62 -8.05
CA MET A 28 -1.14 0.55 -8.82
C MET A 28 -0.13 -0.49 -9.32
N SER A 29 1.17 -0.16 -9.34
CA SER A 29 2.21 -1.15 -9.59
C SER A 29 2.18 -2.26 -8.54
N GLY A 30 1.69 -1.99 -7.33
CA GLY A 30 1.42 -2.99 -6.28
C GLY A 30 0.22 -3.91 -6.52
N THR A 31 -0.46 -3.82 -7.67
CA THR A 31 -1.61 -4.67 -7.98
C THR A 31 -1.23 -6.15 -8.01
N ILE A 32 -2.08 -6.96 -7.36
CA ILE A 32 -1.92 -8.40 -7.27
C ILE A 32 -2.57 -9.02 -8.51
N ARG A 33 -1.83 -9.88 -9.22
CA ARG A 33 -2.37 -10.70 -10.30
C ARG A 33 -2.42 -12.15 -9.84
N SER A 34 -3.49 -12.85 -10.20
CA SER A 34 -3.71 -14.27 -9.86
C SER A 34 -2.63 -15.21 -10.42
N GLU A 35 -1.89 -14.75 -11.42
CA GLU A 35 -0.89 -15.53 -12.17
C GLU A 35 0.52 -15.49 -11.56
N TYR A 36 0.73 -14.79 -10.44
CA TYR A 36 2.03 -14.72 -9.79
C TYR A 36 2.48 -16.10 -9.29
N LYS A 37 3.31 -16.77 -10.08
CA LYS A 37 3.93 -18.06 -9.76
C LYS A 37 5.36 -17.92 -9.26
N ASN A 38 6.03 -16.80 -9.57
CA ASN A 38 7.41 -16.55 -9.20
C ASN A 38 7.50 -15.98 -7.77
N PRO A 39 8.13 -16.68 -6.81
CA PRO A 39 8.30 -16.18 -5.44
C PRO A 39 8.99 -14.82 -5.38
N HIS A 40 10.00 -14.57 -6.24
CA HIS A 40 10.72 -13.31 -6.25
C HIS A 40 9.83 -12.11 -6.67
N THR A 41 8.86 -12.34 -7.57
CA THR A 41 7.88 -11.31 -7.92
C THR A 41 6.95 -11.01 -6.75
N ILE A 42 6.58 -12.02 -5.97
CA ILE A 42 5.72 -11.85 -4.80
C ILE A 42 6.46 -11.07 -3.71
N GLU A 43 7.71 -11.45 -3.41
CA GLU A 43 8.57 -10.76 -2.43
C GLU A 43 8.74 -9.28 -2.78
N ASN A 44 9.08 -8.94 -4.04
CA ASN A 44 9.23 -7.55 -4.46
C ASN A 44 7.94 -6.72 -4.29
N LYS A 45 6.76 -7.35 -4.44
CA LYS A 45 5.47 -6.68 -4.21
C LYS A 45 5.19 -6.49 -2.72
N GLU A 46 5.55 -7.48 -1.89
CA GLU A 46 5.44 -7.36 -0.43
C GLU A 46 6.34 -6.25 0.12
N GLU A 47 7.57 -6.15 -0.38
CA GLU A 47 8.50 -5.07 -0.02
C GLU A 47 7.92 -3.70 -0.40
N PHE A 48 7.42 -3.55 -1.62
CA PHE A 48 6.80 -2.29 -2.06
C PHE A 48 5.63 -1.87 -1.16
N ASN A 49 4.69 -2.78 -0.92
CA ASN A 49 3.56 -2.51 -0.04
C ASN A 49 4.02 -2.17 1.39
N SER A 50 5.06 -2.82 1.90
CA SER A 50 5.63 -2.54 3.23
C SER A 50 6.23 -1.14 3.31
N LEU A 51 6.86 -0.66 2.23
CA LEU A 51 7.33 0.73 2.15
C LEU A 51 6.16 1.72 2.14
N MET A 52 5.08 1.41 1.42
CA MET A 52 3.88 2.26 1.40
C MET A 52 3.18 2.29 2.76
N ILE A 53 3.11 1.17 3.49
CA ILE A 53 2.56 1.13 4.85
C ILE A 53 3.34 2.07 5.76
N LYS A 54 4.68 1.97 5.78
CA LYS A 54 5.53 2.87 6.59
C LYS A 54 5.32 4.34 6.25
N PHE A 55 5.25 4.67 4.97
CA PHE A 55 4.97 6.03 4.54
C PHE A 55 3.61 6.56 5.03
N LEU A 56 2.56 5.73 5.01
CA LEU A 56 1.23 6.10 5.51
C LEU A 56 1.21 6.22 7.05
N GLU A 57 1.96 5.36 7.76
CA GLU A 57 2.17 5.47 9.21
C GLU A 57 2.87 6.78 9.58
N ASP A 58 3.88 7.19 8.80
CA ASP A 58 4.58 8.46 8.98
C ASP A 58 3.65 9.66 8.76
N ILE A 59 2.76 9.60 7.77
CA ILE A 59 1.74 10.64 7.54
C ILE A 59 0.82 10.80 8.74
N LEU A 60 0.40 9.69 9.36
CA LEU A 60 -0.47 9.71 10.54
C LEU A 60 0.29 10.20 11.78
N SER A 61 1.50 9.70 12.00
CA SER A 61 2.35 10.03 13.15
C SER A 61 2.75 11.50 13.19
N ASN A 62 2.95 12.12 12.02
CA ASN A 62 3.33 13.53 11.90
C ASN A 62 2.12 14.47 11.70
N ASP A 63 0.89 13.98 11.89
CA ASP A 63 -0.36 14.74 11.73
C ASP A 63 -0.50 15.48 10.38
N LEU A 64 0.13 14.96 9.32
CA LEU A 64 0.08 15.54 7.97
C LEU A 64 -1.34 15.44 7.38
N ALA A 65 -2.11 14.44 7.82
CA ALA A 65 -3.54 14.31 7.53
C ALA A 65 -4.39 15.03 8.59
N ASN A 66 -4.43 16.37 8.55
CA ASN A 66 -5.01 17.21 9.61
C ASN A 66 -6.55 17.26 9.72
N THR A 67 -7.30 16.47 8.95
CA THR A 67 -8.77 16.41 9.06
C THR A 67 -9.25 14.99 9.26
N LYS A 68 -10.36 14.81 9.99
CA LYS A 68 -10.96 13.48 10.22
C LYS A 68 -11.14 12.69 8.91
N LYS A 69 -11.64 13.36 7.86
CA LYS A 69 -11.81 12.77 6.53
C LYS A 69 -10.49 12.28 5.95
N ARG A 70 -9.43 13.11 6.01
CA ARG A 70 -8.09 12.75 5.50
C ARG A 70 -7.46 11.62 6.30
N LYS A 71 -7.54 11.66 7.64
CA LYS A 71 -7.05 10.58 8.51
C LYS A 71 -7.70 9.25 8.14
N LEU A 72 -9.03 9.25 8.00
CA LEU A 72 -9.77 8.05 7.61
C LEU A 72 -9.34 7.53 6.23
N SER A 73 -9.12 8.42 5.24
CA SER A 73 -8.60 8.01 3.94
C SER A 73 -7.22 7.37 4.02
N VAL A 74 -6.32 7.90 4.86
CA VAL A 74 -4.98 7.32 5.07
C VAL A 74 -5.06 5.97 5.76
N ILE A 75 -5.93 5.82 6.77
CA ILE A 75 -6.18 4.54 7.45
C ILE A 75 -6.70 3.51 6.45
N ASN A 76 -7.69 3.86 5.63
CA ASN A 76 -8.24 2.93 4.63
C ASN A 76 -7.17 2.48 3.62
N LEU A 77 -6.27 3.38 3.20
CA LEU A 77 -5.14 3.02 2.33
C LEU A 77 -4.16 2.08 3.05
N LEU A 78 -3.88 2.33 4.33
CA LEU A 78 -3.03 1.47 5.15
C LEU A 78 -3.62 0.06 5.28
N ASP A 79 -4.93 -0.05 5.50
CA ASP A 79 -5.64 -1.33 5.56
C ASP A 79 -5.58 -2.07 4.22
N GLU A 80 -5.77 -1.37 3.10
CA GLU A 80 -5.67 -1.92 1.76
C GLU A 80 -4.27 -2.49 1.46
N PHE A 81 -3.19 -1.77 1.81
CA PHE A 81 -1.83 -2.28 1.63
C PHE A 81 -1.51 -3.47 2.54
N ASN A 82 -1.99 -3.45 3.78
CA ASN A 82 -1.86 -4.58 4.69
C ASN A 82 -2.61 -5.82 4.16
N TYR A 83 -3.81 -5.63 3.62
CA TYR A 83 -4.58 -6.70 2.99
C TYR A 83 -3.86 -7.28 1.77
N ARG A 84 -3.28 -6.42 0.92
CA ARG A 84 -2.47 -6.87 -0.22
C ARG A 84 -1.29 -7.74 0.20
N ASN A 85 -0.58 -7.35 1.26
CA ASN A 85 0.51 -8.16 1.81
C ASN A 85 0.04 -9.51 2.34
N GLU A 86 -1.12 -9.56 3.00
CA GLU A 86 -1.71 -10.83 3.43
C GLU A 86 -1.99 -11.77 2.26
N ILE A 87 -2.55 -11.25 1.17
CA ILE A 87 -2.84 -12.05 -0.04
C ILE A 87 -1.55 -12.54 -0.71
N LEU A 88 -0.55 -11.67 -0.88
CA LEU A 88 0.74 -12.04 -1.45
C LEU A 88 1.43 -13.13 -0.63
N HIS A 89 1.38 -13.02 0.70
CA HIS A 89 1.97 -13.99 1.60
C HIS A 89 1.29 -15.36 1.46
N LEU A 90 -0.05 -15.40 1.37
CA LEU A 90 -0.79 -16.63 1.08
C LEU A 90 -0.40 -17.24 -0.28
N MET A 91 -0.19 -16.42 -1.31
CA MET A 91 0.27 -16.89 -2.62
C MET A 91 1.68 -17.48 -2.55
N ALA A 92 2.61 -16.84 -1.83
CA ALA A 92 3.96 -17.36 -1.61
C ALA A 92 3.94 -18.71 -0.86
N VAL A 93 3.14 -18.80 0.20
CA VAL A 93 3.00 -20.02 1.01
C VAL A 93 2.38 -21.16 0.20
N LYS A 94 1.35 -20.87 -0.60
CA LYS A 94 0.73 -21.85 -1.53
C LYS A 94 1.74 -22.36 -2.55
N ASN A 95 2.59 -21.48 -3.08
CA ASN A 95 3.59 -21.84 -4.09
C ASN A 95 4.79 -22.62 -3.49
N THR A 96 5.00 -22.56 -2.17
CA THR A 96 6.11 -23.22 -1.48
C THR A 96 5.68 -24.43 -0.62
N SER A 97 4.40 -24.80 -0.63
CA SER A 97 3.81 -25.94 0.11
C SER A 97 4.02 -25.91 1.64
N LYS A 98 4.21 -24.72 2.24
CA LYS A 98 4.41 -24.55 3.70
C LYS A 98 3.08 -24.38 4.46
N VAL A 99 2.36 -25.47 4.64
CA VAL A 99 0.99 -25.51 5.23
C VAL A 99 0.85 -24.74 6.57
N ASN A 100 1.86 -24.79 7.45
CA ASN A 100 1.79 -24.16 8.78
C ASN A 100 1.77 -22.60 8.75
N GLU A 101 2.30 -21.97 7.71
CA GLU A 101 2.28 -20.50 7.55
C GLU A 101 0.93 -20.02 6.94
N LEU A 102 0.22 -20.92 6.26
CA LEU A 102 -1.07 -20.67 5.62
C LEU A 102 -2.18 -20.47 6.66
N GLU A 103 -2.23 -21.34 7.68
CA GLU A 103 -3.24 -21.29 8.74
C GLU A 103 -3.19 -19.97 9.51
N LYS A 104 -1.99 -19.55 9.95
CA LYS A 104 -1.80 -18.29 10.70
C LYS A 104 -2.24 -17.05 9.92
N THR A 105 -1.98 -17.05 8.62
CA THR A 105 -2.32 -15.91 7.75
C THR A 105 -3.81 -15.89 7.44
N SER A 106 -4.41 -17.06 7.21
CA SER A 106 -5.86 -17.22 7.05
C SER A 106 -6.63 -16.81 8.31
N GLU A 107 -6.14 -17.15 9.51
CA GLU A 107 -6.73 -16.73 10.78
C GLU A 107 -6.67 -15.21 11.00
N ARG A 108 -5.62 -14.54 10.51
CA ARG A 108 -5.50 -13.07 10.58
C ARG A 108 -6.52 -12.38 9.68
N MET A 109 -6.68 -12.87 8.45
CA MET A 109 -7.70 -12.37 7.52
C MET A 109 -9.12 -12.61 8.04
N GLY A 110 -9.40 -13.82 8.54
CA GLY A 110 -10.71 -14.17 9.10
C GLY A 110 -11.10 -13.29 10.28
N ARG A 111 -10.15 -12.94 11.16
CA ARG A 111 -10.38 -11.99 12.25
C ARG A 111 -10.67 -10.57 11.76
N LYS A 112 -9.93 -10.08 10.76
CA LYS A 112 -10.19 -8.76 10.14
C LYS A 112 -11.58 -8.70 9.50
N PHE A 113 -11.95 -9.71 8.70
CA PHE A 113 -13.29 -9.81 8.10
C PHE A 113 -14.40 -9.87 9.14
N MET A 114 -14.24 -10.69 10.19
CA MET A 114 -15.23 -10.81 11.26
C MET A 114 -15.34 -9.53 12.10
N SER A 115 -14.26 -8.75 12.22
CA SER A 115 -14.28 -7.45 12.90
C SER A 115 -15.05 -6.38 12.10
N SER A 116 -15.00 -6.43 10.77
CA SER A 116 -15.74 -5.51 9.88
C SER A 116 -17.24 -5.86 9.71
N VAL A 117 -17.69 -7.03 10.16
CA VAL A 117 -19.09 -7.48 10.08
C VAL A 117 -19.87 -7.16 11.36
N LYS A 118 -19.18 -6.79 12.45
CA LYS A 118 -19.82 -6.34 13.70
C LYS A 118 -20.05 -4.82 13.68
N GLU A 119 -20.93 -4.36 12.78
CA GLU A 119 -21.62 -3.06 12.87
C GLU A 119 -23.11 -3.25 12.60
#